data_AF-A0A2E7P1K8-F1
#
_entry.id   AF-A0A2E7P1K8-F1
#
_cell.length_a   1.000
_cell.length_b   1.000
_cell.length_c   1.000
_cell.angle_alpha   90.00
_cell.angle_beta   90.00
_cell.angle_gamma   90.00
#
_symmetry.space_group_name_H-M   'P 1'
#
loop_
_entity.id
_entity.type
_entity.pdbx_description
1 polymer ?
#
loop_
_entity_poly.entity_id
_entity_poly.type
_entity_poly.pdbx_seq_one_letter_code
_entity_poly.pdbx_strand_id
1 'polypeptide(L)'
;MSGADGVTQGRLRLPMQYEAEARVTYAVGAFNWKVSVGDVTRVVQYGKGSKSLTLEVTAEEATWSEAKPVSPDQLRAWLGKEVASETARAAPGMSFMTLAHVMAVLFVILNCIPILGYDHFWSGLITLTLIYAPAYKLDGNDF
;
A
#
# COMPACT_ATOMS: atom_id res chain seq x y z
N MET A 1 -9.89 18.14 20.86
CA MET A 1 -9.75 16.82 21.51
C MET A 1 -8.85 15.99 20.61
N SER A 2 -7.67 15.59 21.10
CA SER A 2 -6.72 14.73 20.38
C SER A 2 -7.43 13.43 19.99
N GLY A 3 -7.56 13.16 18.68
CA GLY A 3 -8.11 11.90 18.19
C GLY A 3 -7.29 10.74 18.76
N ALA A 4 -7.96 9.69 19.23
CA ALA A 4 -7.24 8.53 19.72
C ALA A 4 -6.43 7.93 18.57
N ASP A 5 -5.12 7.71 18.77
CA ASP A 5 -4.18 7.13 17.78
C ASP A 5 -4.57 5.72 17.27
N GLY A 6 -5.70 5.19 17.73
CA GLY A 6 -6.31 3.96 17.25
C GLY A 6 -7.54 3.58 18.07
N VAL A 7 -8.34 2.69 17.51
CA VAL A 7 -9.51 2.07 18.14
C VAL A 7 -9.27 0.57 18.32
N THR A 8 -9.89 -0.04 19.33
CA THR A 8 -9.80 -1.49 19.57
C THR A 8 -11.13 -2.16 19.26
N GLN A 9 -11.11 -3.16 18.38
CA GLN A 9 -12.25 -4.04 18.11
C GLN A 9 -11.92 -5.45 18.62
N GLY A 10 -12.51 -5.83 19.76
CA GLY A 10 -12.15 -7.08 20.45
C GLY A 10 -10.69 -7.09 20.90
N ARG A 11 -9.85 -7.92 20.26
CA ARG A 11 -8.39 -7.99 20.52
C ARG A 11 -7.54 -7.24 19.49
N LEU A 12 -8.15 -6.69 18.44
CA LEU A 12 -7.44 -6.05 17.35
C LEU A 12 -7.37 -4.54 17.59
N ARG A 13 -6.16 -3.97 17.64
CA ARG A 13 -5.94 -2.52 17.59
C ARG A 13 -5.84 -2.07 16.14
N LEU A 14 -6.71 -1.15 15.75
CA LEU A 14 -6.76 -0.51 14.45
C LEU A 14 -6.20 0.92 14.58
N PRO A 15 -5.05 1.24 13.97
CA PRO A 15 -4.53 2.60 13.97
C PRO A 15 -5.44 3.51 13.14
N MET A 16 -5.43 4.81 13.48
CA MET A 16 -6.05 5.83 12.63
C MET A 16 -5.33 5.89 11.28
N GLN A 17 -6.09 5.97 10.20
CA GLN A 17 -5.57 6.13 8.84
C GLN A 17 -5.70 7.57 8.38
N TYR A 18 -6.90 8.15 8.52
CA TYR A 18 -7.15 9.54 8.17
C TYR A 18 -8.34 10.09 8.95
N GLU A 19 -8.42 11.41 9.01
CA GLU A 19 -9.55 12.17 9.50
C GLU A 19 -9.91 13.22 8.44
N ALA A 20 -11.20 13.36 8.17
CA ALA A 20 -11.74 14.32 7.21
C ALA A 20 -13.00 14.98 7.76
N GLU A 21 -13.29 16.17 7.27
CA GLU A 21 -14.54 16.89 7.55
C GLU A 21 -15.35 17.00 6.27
N ALA A 22 -16.58 16.50 6.30
CA ALA A 22 -17.55 16.67 5.24
C ALA A 22 -18.53 17.79 5.62
N ARG A 23 -18.77 18.72 4.70
CA ARG A 23 -19.70 19.84 4.89
C ARG A 23 -20.78 19.81 3.83
N VAL A 24 -22.03 19.95 4.25
CA VAL A 24 -23.17 20.07 3.33
C VAL A 24 -23.15 21.47 2.70
N THR A 25 -22.83 21.55 1.41
CA THR A 25 -22.84 22.81 0.65
C THR A 25 -24.18 23.06 -0.05
N TYR A 26 -24.96 22.00 -0.25
CA TYR A 26 -26.24 22.06 -0.94
C TYR A 26 -27.13 20.91 -0.50
N ALA A 27 -28.42 21.18 -0.31
CA ALA A 27 -29.42 20.18 0.04
C ALA A 27 -30.67 20.39 -0.82
N VAL A 28 -31.07 19.37 -1.58
CA VAL A 28 -32.29 19.39 -2.41
C VAL A 28 -33.02 18.07 -2.30
N GLY A 29 -34.34 18.18 -2.16
CA GLY A 29 -35.26 17.04 -2.07
C GLY A 29 -35.84 16.87 -0.67
N ALA A 30 -36.65 15.83 -0.51
CA ALA A 30 -37.20 15.43 0.77
C ALA A 30 -36.40 14.22 1.28
N PHE A 31 -35.65 14.41 2.36
CA PHE A 31 -34.96 13.34 3.07
C PHE A 31 -35.74 12.97 4.32
N ASN A 32 -35.73 11.69 4.69
CA ASN A 32 -36.38 11.23 5.92
C ASN A 32 -35.69 11.77 7.19
N TRP A 33 -34.43 12.20 7.08
CA TRP A 33 -33.66 12.84 8.15
C TRP A 33 -33.44 14.32 7.83
N LYS A 34 -33.29 15.14 8.88
CA LYS A 34 -33.04 16.58 8.73
C LYS A 34 -31.60 16.79 8.27
N VAL A 35 -31.43 17.42 7.10
CA VAL A 35 -30.14 17.90 6.58
C VAL A 35 -30.29 19.38 6.26
N SER A 36 -29.31 20.17 6.68
CA SER A 36 -29.22 21.60 6.41
C SER A 36 -27.89 21.96 5.75
N VAL A 37 -27.90 22.99 4.91
CA VAL A 37 -26.67 23.58 4.39
C VAL A 37 -25.86 24.10 5.59
N GLY A 38 -24.58 23.74 5.61
CA GLY A 38 -23.67 24.08 6.70
C GLY A 38 -23.45 22.95 7.70
N ASP A 39 -24.27 21.88 7.68
CA ASP A 39 -24.07 20.70 8.52
C ASP A 39 -22.67 20.12 8.28
N VAL A 40 -22.06 19.68 9.38
CA VAL A 40 -20.69 19.17 9.40
C VAL A 40 -20.68 17.76 9.97
N THR A 41 -20.07 16.85 9.23
CA THR A 41 -19.79 15.49 9.68
C THR A 41 -18.29 15.27 9.71
N ARG A 42 -17.77 14.89 10.86
CA ARG A 42 -16.38 14.48 11.02
C ARG A 42 -16.28 12.99 10.77
N VAL A 43 -15.41 12.59 9.84
CA VAL A 43 -15.21 11.20 9.45
C VAL A 43 -13.80 10.78 9.84
N VAL A 44 -13.68 9.78 10.71
CA VAL A 44 -12.39 9.21 11.12
C VAL A 44 -12.32 7.76 10.67
N GLN A 45 -11.30 7.44 9.87
CA GLN A 45 -11.06 6.08 9.40
C GLN A 45 -9.97 5.41 10.21
N TYR A 46 -10.25 4.20 10.68
CA TYR A 46 -9.29 3.30 11.30
C TYR A 46 -9.15 2.04 10.47
N GLY A 47 -7.95 1.47 10.37
CA GLY A 47 -7.80 0.24 9.59
C GLY A 47 -6.45 -0.44 9.69
N LYS A 48 -6.46 -1.77 9.51
CA LYS A 48 -5.29 -2.63 9.49
C LYS A 48 -5.56 -3.85 8.60
N GLY A 49 -4.79 -3.99 7.52
CA GLY A 49 -4.99 -5.05 6.53
C GLY A 49 -6.38 -4.95 5.90
N SER A 50 -7.16 -6.03 5.93
CA SER A 50 -8.52 -6.09 5.38
C SER A 50 -9.62 -5.59 6.33
N LYS A 51 -9.28 -5.17 7.54
CA LYS A 51 -10.23 -4.66 8.54
C LYS A 51 -10.22 -3.14 8.57
N SER A 52 -11.40 -2.57 8.54
CA SER A 52 -11.60 -1.12 8.52
C SER A 52 -12.84 -0.73 9.31
N LEU A 53 -12.71 0.28 10.18
CA LEU A 53 -13.79 0.88 10.95
C LEU A 53 -13.83 2.38 10.67
N THR A 54 -15.02 2.89 10.41
CA THR A 54 -15.26 4.32 10.21
C THR A 54 -16.12 4.84 11.35
N LEU A 55 -15.72 5.99 11.88
CA LEU A 55 -16.51 6.77 12.84
C LEU A 55 -16.97 8.04 12.15
N GLU A 56 -18.28 8.22 12.07
CA GLU A 56 -18.91 9.45 11.60
C GLU A 56 -19.53 10.17 12.80
N VAL A 57 -19.17 11.44 13.01
CA VAL A 57 -19.64 12.24 14.15
C VAL A 57 -20.25 13.53 13.64
N THR A 58 -21.52 13.76 13.99
CA THR A 58 -22.20 15.05 13.84
C THR A 58 -22.29 15.75 15.20
N ALA A 59 -23.03 16.85 15.30
CA ALA A 59 -23.27 17.49 16.60
C ALA A 59 -24.21 16.67 17.51
N GLU A 60 -25.05 15.81 16.90
CA GLU A 60 -26.13 15.09 17.56
C GLU A 60 -25.85 13.59 17.72
N GLU A 61 -25.08 13.00 16.81
CA GLU A 61 -24.88 11.55 16.75
C GLU A 61 -23.41 11.18 16.46
N ALA A 62 -23.03 9.99 16.92
CA ALA A 62 -21.83 9.31 16.47
C ALA A 62 -22.18 7.90 15.99
N THR A 63 -21.87 7.60 14.73
CA THR A 63 -22.17 6.32 14.08
C THR A 63 -20.89 5.59 13.73
N TRP A 64 -20.88 4.27 13.96
CA TRP A 64 -19.78 3.39 13.58
C TRP A 64 -20.18 2.47 12.46
N SER A 65 -19.31 2.30 11.47
CA SER A 65 -19.49 1.32 10.40
C SER A 65 -18.24 0.46 10.21
N GLU A 66 -18.44 -0.82 9.87
CA GLU A 66 -17.35 -1.74 9.53
C GLU A 66 -17.41 -2.05 8.03
N ALA A 67 -16.31 -1.81 7.32
CA ALA A 67 -16.20 -2.21 5.93
C ALA A 67 -15.67 -3.65 5.83
N LYS A 68 -16.29 -4.45 4.96
CA LYS A 68 -15.84 -5.79 4.62
C LYS A 68 -15.38 -5.80 3.16
N PRO A 69 -14.19 -6.34 2.86
CA PRO A 69 -13.75 -6.46 1.47
C PRO A 69 -14.69 -7.38 0.71
N VAL A 70 -14.93 -7.02 -0.55
CA VAL A 70 -15.72 -7.80 -1.51
C VAL A 70 -14.83 -8.19 -2.68
N SER A 71 -15.11 -9.33 -3.32
CA SER A 71 -14.30 -9.78 -4.45
C SER A 71 -14.49 -8.86 -5.66
N PRO A 72 -13.50 -8.78 -6.56
CA PRO A 72 -13.65 -8.04 -7.81
C PRO A 72 -14.84 -8.51 -8.64
N ASP A 73 -15.13 -9.81 -8.68
CA ASP A 73 -16.27 -10.37 -9.42
C ASP A 73 -17.62 -9.89 -8.86
N GLN A 74 -17.72 -9.79 -7.53
CA GLN A 74 -18.91 -9.25 -6.90
C GLN A 74 -19.08 -7.76 -7.19
N LEU A 75 -17.99 -6.99 -7.18
CA LEU A 75 -18.02 -5.58 -7.57
C LEU A 75 -18.41 -5.40 -9.05
N ARG A 76 -17.90 -6.24 -9.95
CA ARG A 76 -18.30 -6.25 -11.37
C ARG A 76 -19.79 -6.51 -11.52
N ALA A 77 -20.33 -7.48 -10.79
CA ALA A 77 -21.75 -7.80 -10.80
C ALA A 77 -22.63 -6.62 -10.32
N TRP A 78 -22.19 -5.88 -9.31
CA TRP A 78 -22.92 -4.71 -8.80
C TRP A 78 -22.82 -3.47 -9.69
N LEU A 79 -21.63 -3.19 -10.22
CA LEU A 79 -21.37 -1.96 -10.98
C LEU A 79 -21.64 -2.12 -12.47
N GLY A 80 -21.75 -3.35 -12.97
CA GLY A 80 -21.93 -3.65 -14.41
C GLY A 80 -20.73 -3.19 -15.26
N LYS A 81 -19.56 -3.03 -14.64
CA LYS A 81 -18.34 -2.51 -15.27
C LYS A 81 -17.15 -3.38 -14.87
N GLU A 82 -16.17 -3.45 -15.77
CA GLU A 82 -14.89 -4.04 -15.44
C GLU A 82 -14.24 -3.26 -14.30
N VAL A 83 -13.99 -3.96 -13.20
CA VAL A 83 -13.26 -3.44 -12.06
C VAL A 83 -11.82 -3.86 -12.26
N ALA A 84 -10.92 -2.87 -12.26
CA ALA A 84 -9.49 -3.16 -12.22
C ALA A 84 -9.24 -4.04 -11.00
N SER A 85 -8.82 -5.28 -11.23
CA SER A 85 -8.22 -6.06 -10.17
C SER A 85 -7.00 -5.25 -9.75
N GLU A 86 -6.97 -4.77 -8.51
CA GLU A 86 -5.69 -4.48 -7.88
C GLU A 86 -4.95 -5.81 -7.94
N THR A 87 -4.13 -5.98 -8.98
CA THR A 87 -3.10 -7.01 -9.02
C THR A 87 -2.36 -6.80 -7.72
N ALA A 88 -2.57 -7.73 -6.78
CA ALA A 88 -2.11 -7.64 -5.41
C ALA A 88 -0.74 -6.99 -5.46
N ARG A 89 -0.63 -5.76 -4.93
CA ARG A 89 0.60 -4.97 -4.99
C ARG A 89 1.70 -5.93 -4.56
N ALA A 90 2.50 -6.38 -5.53
CA ALA A 90 3.36 -7.53 -5.30
C ALA A 90 4.19 -7.18 -4.07
N ALA A 91 4.22 -8.06 -3.07
CA ALA A 91 5.08 -7.84 -1.91
C ALA A 91 6.44 -7.39 -2.45
N PRO A 92 7.01 -6.27 -1.94
CA PRO A 92 8.17 -5.66 -2.56
C PRO A 92 9.20 -6.76 -2.81
N GLY A 93 9.43 -7.06 -4.08
CA GLY A 93 10.38 -8.08 -4.49
C GLY A 93 11.74 -7.71 -3.92
N MET A 94 12.62 -8.70 -3.79
CA MET A 94 14.03 -8.41 -3.47
C MET A 94 14.54 -7.32 -4.42
N SER A 95 15.06 -6.20 -3.87
CA SER A 95 15.64 -5.12 -4.69
C SER A 95 16.66 -5.70 -5.66
N PHE A 96 16.70 -5.15 -6.88
CA PHE A 96 17.66 -5.55 -7.90
C PHE A 96 19.11 -5.42 -7.40
N MET A 97 19.37 -4.45 -6.52
CA MET A 97 20.67 -4.28 -5.89
C MET A 97 21.01 -5.42 -4.92
N THR A 98 20.03 -5.90 -4.14
CA THR A 98 20.21 -7.06 -3.26
C THR A 98 20.45 -8.33 -4.07
N LEU A 99 19.69 -8.54 -5.15
CA LEU A 99 19.88 -9.67 -6.05
C LEU A 99 21.27 -9.63 -6.73
N ALA A 100 21.70 -8.45 -7.21
CA ALA A 100 23.01 -8.25 -7.80
C ALA A 100 24.16 -8.58 -6.84
N HIS A 101 24.05 -8.18 -5.56
CA HIS A 101 25.02 -8.55 -4.54
C HIS A 101 25.12 -10.07 -4.34
N VAL A 102 23.98 -10.76 -4.25
CA VAL A 102 23.97 -12.23 -4.11
C VAL A 102 24.63 -12.89 -5.31
N MET A 103 24.30 -12.47 -6.53
CA MET A 103 24.90 -13.00 -7.76
C MET A 103 26.41 -12.72 -7.85
N ALA A 104 26.86 -11.52 -7.47
CA ALA A 104 28.26 -11.15 -7.45
C ALA A 104 29.07 -11.99 -6.44
N VAL A 105 28.54 -12.20 -5.24
CA VAL A 105 29.18 -13.04 -4.21
C VAL A 105 29.28 -14.49 -4.70
N LEU A 106 28.20 -15.04 -5.27
CA LEU A 106 28.22 -16.40 -5.83
C LEU A 106 29.24 -16.51 -6.98
N PHE A 107 29.29 -15.53 -7.88
CA PHE A 107 30.26 -15.51 -8.97
C PHE A 107 31.70 -15.52 -8.44
N VAL A 108 32.02 -14.65 -7.48
CA VAL A 108 33.37 -14.57 -6.90
C VAL A 108 33.74 -15.85 -6.17
N ILE A 109 32.83 -16.44 -5.39
CA ILE A 109 33.09 -17.69 -4.66
C ILE A 109 33.35 -18.84 -5.63
N LEU A 110 32.49 -19.00 -6.64
CA LEU A 110 32.59 -20.11 -7.59
C LEU A 110 33.78 -19.96 -8.55
N ASN A 111 34.25 -18.73 -8.80
CA ASN A 111 35.31 -18.43 -9.76
C ASN A 111 36.58 -17.86 -9.11
N CYS A 112 36.74 -17.95 -7.79
CA CYS A 112 37.88 -17.33 -7.09
C CYS A 112 39.23 -17.87 -7.59
N ILE A 113 39.31 -19.18 -7.86
CA ILE A 113 40.54 -19.83 -8.35
C ILE A 113 40.86 -19.37 -9.79
N PRO A 114 39.93 -19.41 -10.76
CA PRO A 114 40.14 -18.80 -12.07
C PRO A 114 40.56 -17.33 -12.03
N ILE A 115 39.93 -16.52 -11.17
CA ILE A 115 40.16 -15.06 -11.11
C ILE A 115 41.52 -14.71 -10.53
N LEU A 116 41.97 -15.43 -9.50
CA LEU A 116 43.20 -15.12 -8.76
C LEU A 116 44.41 -15.98 -9.19
N GLY A 117 44.16 -17.17 -9.73
CA GLY A 117 45.20 -18.14 -10.13
C GLY A 117 45.55 -18.12 -11.61
N TYR A 118 44.76 -17.43 -12.43
CA TYR A 118 44.96 -17.30 -13.87
C TYR A 118 44.74 -15.83 -14.28
N ASP A 119 45.21 -15.44 -15.48
CA ASP A 119 45.20 -14.04 -15.99
C ASP A 119 43.80 -13.53 -16.38
N HIS A 120 42.77 -13.97 -15.65
CA HIS A 120 41.34 -13.71 -15.84
C HIS A 120 40.80 -12.60 -14.93
N PHE A 121 41.68 -11.86 -14.26
CA PHE A 121 41.32 -10.73 -13.40
C PHE A 121 40.41 -9.72 -14.13
N TRP A 122 40.76 -9.36 -15.37
CA TRP A 122 39.99 -8.41 -16.18
C TRP A 122 38.60 -8.94 -16.58
N SER A 123 38.48 -10.22 -16.91
CA SER A 123 37.18 -10.84 -17.17
C SER A 123 36.29 -10.91 -15.92
N GLY A 124 36.89 -11.08 -14.74
CA GLY A 124 36.19 -10.97 -13.46
C GLY A 124 35.60 -9.59 -13.24
N LEU A 125 36.39 -8.53 -13.47
CA LEU A 125 35.95 -7.14 -13.33
C LEU A 125 34.82 -6.77 -14.31
N ILE A 126 34.92 -7.23 -15.56
CA ILE A 126 33.88 -7.02 -16.58
C ILE A 126 32.58 -7.71 -16.16
N THR A 127 32.66 -8.95 -15.70
CA THR A 127 31.47 -9.70 -15.26
C THR A 127 30.78 -9.04 -14.08
N LEU A 128 31.54 -8.58 -13.08
CA LEU A 128 31.00 -7.82 -11.95
C LEU A 128 30.31 -6.54 -12.42
N THR A 129 30.91 -5.82 -13.37
CA THR A 129 30.32 -4.60 -13.95
C THR A 129 28.99 -4.89 -14.65
N LEU A 130 28.90 -5.99 -15.40
CA LEU A 130 27.68 -6.40 -16.09
C LEU A 130 26.56 -6.84 -15.13
N ILE A 131 26.91 -7.33 -13.93
CA ILE A 131 25.93 -7.65 -12.88
C ILE A 131 25.37 -6.36 -12.25
N TYR A 132 26.22 -5.38 -11.95
CA TYR A 132 25.81 -4.17 -11.20
C TYR A 132 25.21 -3.06 -12.07
N ALA A 133 25.69 -2.87 -13.31
CA ALA A 133 25.24 -1.80 -14.20
C ALA A 133 23.71 -1.79 -14.46
N PRO A 134 23.05 -2.92 -14.79
CA PRO A 134 21.60 -2.93 -14.97
C PRO A 134 20.85 -2.78 -13.65
N ALA A 135 21.35 -3.37 -12.55
CA ALA A 135 20.71 -3.28 -11.24
C ALA A 135 20.63 -1.83 -10.74
N TYR A 136 21.71 -1.05 -10.92
CA TYR A 136 21.73 0.37 -10.58
C TYR A 136 20.71 1.19 -11.39
N LYS A 137 20.53 0.89 -12.68
CA LYS A 137 19.55 1.58 -13.52
C LYS A 137 18.10 1.23 -13.19
N LEU A 138 17.84 -0.01 -12.77
CA LEU A 138 16.48 -0.50 -12.50
C LEU A 138 15.98 -0.11 -11.11
N ASP A 139 16.87 0.00 -10.11
CA ASP A 139 16.50 0.41 -8.74
C ASP A 139 16.18 1.91 -8.64
N GLY A 140 16.65 2.73 -9.60
CA GLY A 140 16.34 4.16 -9.70
C GLY A 140 15.15 4.51 -10.61
N ASN A 141 14.56 3.52 -11.27
CA ASN A 141 13.41 3.69 -12.16
C ASN A 141 12.20 2.97 -11.53
N ASP A 142 11.44 3.69 -10.72
CA ASP A 142 10.13 3.23 -10.25
C ASP A 142 9.19 3.11 -11.48
N PHE A 143 8.81 1.89 -11.85
CA PHE A 143 7.70 1.62 -12.78
C PHE A 143 6.38 1.49 -12.01
#